data_AF-A0A3M0ITY0-F1
#
_entry.id   AF-A0A3M0ITY0-F1
#
_cell.length_a   1.000
_cell.length_b   1.000
_cell.length_c   1.000
_cell.angle_alpha   90.00
_cell.angle_beta   90.00
_cell.angle_gamma   90.00
#
_symmetry.space_group_name_H-M   'P 1'
#
loop_
_entity.id
_entity.type
_entity.pdbx_description
1 polymer ?
#
loop_
_entity_poly.entity_id
_entity_poly.type
_entity_poly.pdbx_seq_one_letter_code
_entity_poly.pdbx_strand_id
1 'polypeptide(L)' 'MGSKKSKVGMGRNKTLYALEDGIVRYTKEVYVPPPRSSESRDVICQLPKGAVLYKTFISVVPTAELGSFKLVTML' A
#
# COMPACT_ATOMS: atom_id res chain seq x y z
N MET A 1 9.72 -8.77 -2.05
CA MET A 1 9.62 -8.35 -0.64
C MET A 1 8.85 -7.03 -0.62
N GLY A 2 7.52 -7.09 -0.76
CA GLY A 2 6.64 -5.91 -0.81
C GLY A 2 5.74 -5.95 0.41
N SER A 3 5.89 -4.96 1.29
CA SER A 3 5.24 -4.90 2.59
C SER A 3 3.72 -5.06 2.47
N LYS A 4 3.21 -6.11 3.10
CA LYS A 4 1.81 -6.38 3.42
C LYS A 4 1.27 -5.32 4.42
N LYS A 5 1.27 -4.03 4.06
CA LYS A 5 1.00 -2.90 4.97
C LYS A 5 0.14 -1.75 4.41
N SER A 6 -0.42 -1.87 3.20
CA SER A 6 -1.38 -0.86 2.73
C SER A 6 -2.80 -1.39 2.80
N LYS A 7 -3.58 -0.89 3.76
CA LYS A 7 -5.02 -1.16 3.91
C LYS A 7 -5.85 -0.21 3.04
N VAL A 8 -5.44 -0.08 1.78
CA VAL A 8 -6.04 0.81 0.77
C VAL A 8 -6.35 0.01 -0.48
N GLY A 9 -7.61 0.04 -0.90
CA GLY A 9 -8.09 -0.49 -2.17
C GLY A 9 -8.13 0.58 -3.26
N MET A 10 -8.23 0.15 -4.51
CA MET A 10 -8.37 1.03 -5.67
C MET A 10 -9.50 0.55 -6.57
N GLY A 11 -10.46 1.43 -6.85
CA GLY A 11 -11.59 1.16 -7.74
C GLY A 11 -11.21 1.26 -9.23
N ARG A 12 -12.16 0.93 -10.10
CA ARG A 12 -11.97 0.95 -11.58
C ARG A 12 -11.60 2.33 -12.12
N ASN A 13 -12.06 3.40 -11.47
CA ASN A 13 -11.78 4.79 -11.85
C ASN A 13 -10.55 5.37 -11.12
N LYS A 14 -9.66 4.51 -10.59
CA LYS A 14 -8.48 4.89 -9.80
C LYS A 14 -8.79 5.64 -8.50
N THR A 15 -10.04 5.63 -8.05
CA THR A 15 -10.44 6.14 -6.73
C THR A 15 -9.91 5.22 -5.63
N LEU A 16 -9.26 5.80 -4.63
CA LEU A 16 -8.73 5.07 -3.48
C LEU A 16 -9.76 5.02 -2.36
N TYR A 17 -9.84 3.90 -1.67
CA TYR A 17 -10.73 3.72 -0.51
C TYR A 17 -10.05 2.91 0.59
N ALA A 18 -10.40 3.19 1.85
CA ALA A 18 -9.88 2.46 3.00
C ALA A 18 -10.51 1.05 3.06
N LEU A 19 -9.70 0.04 3.37
CA LEU A 19 -10.16 -1.34 3.55
C LEU A 19 -10.51 -1.65 5.02
N GLU A 20 -9.99 -0.86 5.95
CA GLU A 20 -10.19 -0.98 7.40
C GLU A 20 -10.34 0.41 8.01
N ASP A 21 -10.97 0.49 9.19
CA ASP A 21 -11.02 1.73 9.96
C ASP A 21 -9.64 2.06 10.54
N GLY A 22 -9.27 3.34 10.53
CA GLY A 22 -7.92 3.74 10.94
C GLY A 22 -7.51 5.16 10.54
N ILE A 23 -6.27 5.50 10.85
CA ILE A 23 -5.67 6.81 10.56
C ILE A 23 -4.95 6.76 9.22
N VAL A 24 -5.27 7.72 8.34
CA VAL A 24 -4.61 7.86 7.03
C VAL A 24 -3.19 8.40 7.20
N ARG A 25 -2.22 7.77 6.53
CA ARG A 25 -0.84 8.24 6.43
C ARG A 25 -0.40 8.37 4.98
N TYR A 26 0.34 9.45 4.72
CA TYR A 26 0.95 9.75 3.43
C TYR A 26 2.46 9.62 3.54
N THR A 27 3.07 8.84 2.65
CA THR A 27 4.51 8.60 2.61
C THR A 27 5.04 8.78 1.20
N LYS A 28 6.30 9.22 1.06
CA LYS A 28 7.02 9.19 -0.22
C LYS A 28 7.92 7.96 -0.19
N GLU A 29 7.61 6.97 -1.03
CA GLU A 29 8.33 5.70 -1.06
C GLU A 29 8.88 5.44 -2.46
N VAL A 30 9.91 4.60 -2.54
CA VAL A 30 10.49 4.17 -3.81
C VAL A 30 9.46 3.37 -4.60
N TYR A 31 9.19 3.80 -5.82
CA TYR A 31 8.24 3.15 -6.72
C TYR A 31 8.94 2.08 -7.56
N VAL A 32 8.45 0.85 -7.45
CA VAL A 32 8.86 -0.27 -8.31
C VAL A 32 7.63 -0.73 -9.11
N PRO A 33 7.55 -0.41 -10.41
CA PRO A 33 6.42 -0.81 -11.23
C PRO A 33 6.41 -2.33 -11.49
N PRO A 34 5.25 -2.91 -11.84
CA PRO A 34 5.16 -4.32 -12.23
C PRO A 34 6.06 -4.64 -13.44
N PRO A 35 6.76 -5.79 -13.46
CA PRO A 35 7.76 -6.09 -14.49
C PRO A 35 7.26 -6.05 -15.94
N ARG A 36 5.96 -6.29 -16.18
CA ARG A 36 5.34 -6.35 -17.52
C ARG A 36 4.48 -5.14 -17.85
N SER A 37 4.57 -4.06 -17.07
CA SER A 37 3.85 -2.81 -17.36
C SER A 37 4.53 -2.00 -18.46
N SER A 38 3.77 -1.14 -19.16
CA SER A 38 4.32 -0.17 -20.11
C SER A 38 5.26 0.81 -19.42
N GLU A 39 4.93 1.26 -18.20
CA GLU A 39 5.79 2.12 -17.37
C GLU A 39 7.19 1.52 -17.17
N SER A 40 7.27 0.21 -16.90
CA SER A 40 8.56 -0.48 -16.79
C SER A 40 9.37 -0.44 -18.08
N ARG A 41 8.74 -0.58 -19.25
CA ARG A 41 9.43 -0.63 -20.56
C ARG A 41 9.77 0.75 -21.09
N ASP A 42 8.83 1.68 -21.01
CA ASP A 42 8.86 2.94 -21.73
C ASP A 42 9.44 4.07 -20.86
N VAL A 43 9.38 3.94 -19.54
CA VAL A 43 9.88 4.97 -18.60
C VAL A 43 11.11 4.45 -17.85
N ILE A 44 10.99 3.34 -17.12
CA ILE A 44 12.07 2.90 -16.22
C ILE A 44 13.36 2.56 -16.97
N CYS A 45 13.26 1.83 -18.09
CA CYS A 45 14.43 1.44 -18.87
C CYS A 45 15.19 2.62 -19.50
N GLN A 46 14.56 3.80 -19.59
CA GLN A 46 15.17 5.01 -20.15
C GLN A 46 15.80 5.92 -19.09
N LEU A 47 15.62 5.59 -17.80
CA LEU A 47 16.19 6.39 -16.72
C LEU A 47 17.72 6.19 -16.63
N PRO A 48 18.48 7.25 -16.32
CA PRO A 48 19.92 7.13 -16.17
C PRO A 48 20.29 6.26 -14.98
N LYS A 49 21.48 5.67 -15.02
CA LYS A 49 21.98 4.82 -13.94
C LYS A 49 21.99 5.61 -12.62
N GLY A 50 21.40 5.03 -11.58
CA GLY A 50 21.29 5.64 -10.26
C GLY A 50 20.02 6.49 -10.05
N ALA A 51 19.19 6.71 -11.08
CA ALA A 51 17.89 7.35 -10.90
C ALA A 51 16.92 6.45 -10.14
N VAL A 52 16.12 7.07 -9.27
CA VAL A 52 15.09 6.40 -8.46
C VAL A 52 13.79 7.18 -8.57
N LEU A 53 12.69 6.50 -8.83
CA LEU A 53 11.36 7.10 -8.79
C LEU A 53 10.79 7.05 -7.39
N TYR A 54 10.32 8.19 -6.90
CA TYR A 54 9.53 8.28 -5.67
C TYR A 54 8.07 8.56 -6.02
N LYS A 55 7.16 7.82 -5.39
CA LYS A 55 5.72 8.04 -5.50
C LYS A 55 5.14 8.28 -4.12
N THR A 56 4.13 9.13 -4.06
CA THR A 56 3.34 9.28 -2.84
C THR A 56 2.44 8.05 -2.69
N PHE A 57 2.58 7.34 -1.59
CA PHE A 57 1.72 6.24 -1.19
C PHE A 57 0.80 6.66 -0.05
N ILE A 58 -0.40 6.09 -0.05
CA ILE A 58 -1.39 6.26 1.00
C ILE A 58 -1.51 4.91 1.72
N SER A 59 -1.49 4.96 3.05
CA SER A 59 -1.72 3.80 3.92
C SER A 59 -2.74 4.16 4.99
N VAL A 60 -3.41 3.14 5.53
CA VAL A 60 -4.31 3.28 6.67
C VAL A 60 -3.72 2.44 7.81
N VAL A 61 -3.49 3.09 8.95
CA VAL A 61 -3.03 2.45 10.19
C VAL A 61 -4.26 2.09 11.02
N PRO A 62 -4.55 0.79 11.23
CA PRO A 62 -5.74 0.38 11.98
C PRO A 62 -5.73 0.93 13.41
N THR A 63 -6.87 1.42 13.87
CA THR A 63 -7.08 1.94 15.23
C THR A 63 -7.36 0.83 16.25
N ALA A 64 -7.93 -0.28 15.80
CA ALA A 64 -8.30 -1.41 16.65
C ALA A 64 -7.65 -2.71 16.16
N GLU A 65 -7.28 -3.56 17.11
CA GLU A 65 -6.89 -4.94 16.82
C GLU A 65 -8.14 -5.77 16.48
N LEU A 66 -8.01 -6.69 15.52
CA LEU A 66 -9.11 -7.55 15.07
C LEU A 66 -9.45 -8.58 16.15
N GLY A 67 -10.40 -8.19 17.01
CA GLY A 67 -11.00 -9.05 18.02
C GLY A 67 -10.11 -9.29 19.23
N SER A 68 -10.75 -9.59 20.36
CA SER A 68 -10.08 -10.09 21.56
C SER A 68 -10.78 -11.36 22.03
N PHE A 69 -10.01 -12.32 22.52
CA PHE A 69 -10.57 -13.49 23.17
C PHE A 69 -11.11 -13.07 24.53
N LYS A 70 -12.40 -13.31 24.74
CA LYS A 70 -13.05 -13.14 26.04
C LYS A 70 -13.38 -14.51 26.60
N LEU A 71 -12.97 -14.76 27.83
CA LEU A 71 -13.37 -15.95 28.57
C LEU A 71 -14.88 -15.90 28.81
N VAL A 72 -15.62 -16.86 28.29
CA VAL A 72 -17.08 -16.91 28.40
C VAL A 72 -17.53 -17.68 29.65
N THR A 73 -16.85 -18.79 29.98
CA THR A 73 -17.08 -19.54 31.22
C THR A 73 -15.85 -20.37 31.59
N MET A 74 -15.60 -20.55 32.88
CA MET A 74 -14.77 -21.66 33.39
C MET A 74 -15.75 -22.79 33.76
N LEU A 75 -15.56 -23.97 33.18
CA LEU A 75 -16.29 -25.18 33.55
C LEU A 75 -15.59 -25.87 34.73
#